data_AF-A0A368H698-F1
#
_entry.id   AF-A0A368H698-F1
#
_cell.length_a   1.000
_cell.length_b   1.000
_cell.length_c   1.000
_cell.angle_alpha   90.00
_cell.angle_beta   90.00
_cell.angle_gamma   90.00
#
_symmetry.space_group_name_H-M   'P 1'
#
loop_
_entity.id
_entity.type
_entity.pdbx_description
1 polymer ?
#
loop_
_entity_poly.entity_id
_entity_poly.type
_entity_poly.pdbx_seq_one_letter_code
_entity_poly.pdbx_strand_id
1 'polypeptide(L)'
;MAVGFSEDDSMGDDSVTQCVFPAEGEPTAHFSFNVGKSNVPPSDEIDKAAEEANLKLVHAHKGEDGMYCHWRQKSTTGESKFAPVLDKDHYIFLARGKARDGRSLDIHNLDPLSVNYPYITKKKVNVMKRGTPVPGFTTITLANSSKYRENYHVLR
;
A
#
# COMPACT_ATOMS: atom_id res chain seq x y z
N MET A 1 2.15 7.38 2.16
CA MET A 1 1.87 6.74 0.85
C MET A 1 0.91 5.60 1.09
N ALA A 2 -0.02 5.35 0.17
CA ALA A 2 -1.04 4.32 0.32
C ALA A 2 -1.17 3.46 -0.94
N VAL A 3 -1.47 2.18 -0.72
CA VAL A 3 -1.84 1.20 -1.73
C VAL A 3 -3.26 0.73 -1.43
N GLY A 4 -4.21 1.06 -2.30
CA GLY A 4 -5.59 0.57 -2.24
C GLY A 4 -5.78 -0.68 -3.09
N PHE A 5 -6.51 -1.64 -2.56
CA PHE A 5 -6.89 -2.89 -3.21
C PHE A 5 -8.41 -2.87 -3.42
N SER A 6 -8.84 -2.53 -4.64
CA SER A 6 -10.26 -2.32 -4.95
C SER A 6 -10.84 -3.40 -5.84
N GLU A 7 -12.14 -3.61 -5.71
CA GLU A 7 -12.92 -4.47 -6.58
C GLU A 7 -13.45 -3.75 -7.83
N ASP A 8 -13.39 -2.43 -7.88
CA ASP A 8 -13.81 -1.61 -9.02
C ASP A 8 -12.79 -0.49 -9.31
N ASP A 9 -13.07 0.33 -10.32
CA ASP A 9 -12.19 1.43 -10.74
C ASP A 9 -12.49 2.76 -10.01
N SER A 10 -13.31 2.70 -8.96
CA SER A 10 -13.75 3.84 -8.17
C SER A 10 -13.18 3.79 -6.75
N MET A 11 -12.55 4.88 -6.32
CA MET A 11 -12.11 5.00 -4.93
C MET A 11 -13.31 5.17 -4.00
N GLY A 12 -13.47 4.30 -2.99
CA GLY A 12 -14.40 4.57 -1.90
C GLY A 12 -14.88 3.42 -1.03
N ASP A 13 -14.50 2.17 -1.29
CA ASP A 13 -14.83 1.02 -0.45
C ASP A 13 -13.69 0.00 -0.49
N ASP A 14 -12.48 0.49 -0.18
CA ASP A 14 -11.23 -0.21 -0.48
C ASP A 14 -10.45 -0.55 0.78
N SER A 15 -9.91 -1.77 0.86
CA SER A 15 -8.85 -2.07 1.81
C SER A 15 -7.58 -1.33 1.39
N VAL A 16 -6.94 -0.64 2.32
CA VAL A 16 -5.77 0.19 2.05
C VAL A 16 -4.63 -0.17 3.01
N THR A 17 -3.46 -0.46 2.45
CA THR A 17 -2.22 -0.51 3.21
C THR A 17 -1.48 0.81 3.03
N GLN A 18 -1.13 1.49 4.12
CA GLN A 18 -0.46 2.79 4.07
C GLN A 18 0.78 2.84 4.95
N CYS A 19 1.78 3.55 4.43
CA CYS A 19 3.00 3.89 5.15
C CYS A 19 2.96 5.38 5.51
N VAL A 20 3.09 5.69 6.79
CA VAL A 20 2.97 7.03 7.33
C VAL A 20 4.33 7.51 7.83
N PHE A 21 4.68 8.74 7.47
CA PHE A 21 5.87 9.44 7.95
C PHE A 21 5.39 10.58 8.84
N PRO A 22 5.31 10.39 10.17
CA PRO A 22 4.90 11.45 11.08
C PRO A 22 5.91 12.61 11.07
N ALA A 23 5.51 13.77 11.60
CA ALA A 23 6.41 14.91 11.74
C ALA A 23 7.54 14.60 12.75
N GLU A 24 7.21 13.82 13.77
CA GLU A 24 8.13 13.34 14.80
C GLU A 24 7.96 11.83 14.95
N GLY A 25 9.07 11.11 15.14
CA GLY A 25 9.07 9.66 15.33
C GLY A 25 9.35 8.85 14.06
N GLU A 26 9.27 7.53 14.21
CA GLU A 26 9.62 6.57 13.17
C GLU A 26 8.45 6.36 12.18
N PRO A 27 8.75 6.05 10.90
CA PRO A 27 7.72 5.67 9.95
C PRO A 27 7.01 4.39 10.38
N THR A 28 5.72 4.29 10.06
CA THR A 28 4.86 3.16 10.40
C THR A 28 4.09 2.64 9.19
N ALA A 29 3.67 1.38 9.23
CA ALA A 29 2.77 0.79 8.25
C ALA A 29 1.47 0.37 8.93
N HIS A 30 0.33 0.69 8.31
CA HIS A 30 -1.00 0.45 8.85
C HIS A 30 -1.96 -0.04 7.77
N PHE A 31 -2.93 -0.84 8.19
CA PHE A 31 -4.16 -1.01 7.44
C PHE A 31 -5.11 0.15 7.72
N SER A 32 -5.93 0.43 6.73
CA SER A 32 -7.05 1.35 6.80
C SER A 32 -8.09 0.91 5.78
N PHE A 33 -9.30 1.45 5.89
CA PHE A 33 -10.36 1.21 4.93
C PHE A 33 -10.82 2.56 4.37
N ASN A 34 -10.86 2.68 3.05
CA ASN A 34 -11.36 3.86 2.39
C ASN A 34 -12.89 3.82 2.41
N VAL A 35 -13.54 4.76 3.10
CA VAL A 35 -14.99 4.96 3.07
C VAL A 35 -15.27 6.27 2.36
N GLY A 36 -15.85 6.19 1.17
CA GLY A 36 -16.08 7.33 0.28
C GLY A 36 -14.77 7.94 -0.24
N LYS A 37 -14.24 8.95 0.47
CA LYS A 37 -13.00 9.67 0.09
C LYS A 37 -12.02 9.83 1.25
N SER A 38 -12.20 9.06 2.32
CA SER A 38 -11.39 9.14 3.53
C SER A 38 -11.02 7.75 4.03
N ASN A 39 -9.76 7.57 4.39
CA ASN A 39 -9.30 6.37 5.06
C ASN A 39 -9.68 6.43 6.55
N VAL A 40 -10.23 5.35 7.08
CA VAL A 40 -10.45 5.13 8.51
C VAL A 40 -9.55 4.00 9.01
N PRO A 41 -8.94 4.12 10.20
CA PRO A 41 -8.16 3.03 10.77
C PRO A 41 -9.08 1.94 11.37
N PRO A 42 -8.56 0.71 11.59
CA PRO A 42 -9.21 -0.31 12.40
C PRO A 42 -9.60 0.21 13.79
N SER A 43 -10.86 0.03 14.19
CA SER A 43 -11.35 0.34 15.56
C SER A 43 -11.50 -0.89 16.42
N ASP A 44 -11.91 -2.01 15.83
CA ASP A 44 -12.30 -3.22 16.53
C ASP A 44 -11.09 -4.13 16.76
N GLU A 45 -11.11 -4.90 17.86
CA GLU A 45 -9.96 -5.72 18.27
C GLU A 45 -9.59 -6.79 17.25
N ILE A 46 -10.57 -7.36 16.53
CA ILE A 46 -10.33 -8.35 15.47
C ILE A 46 -9.54 -7.72 14.32
N ASP A 47 -9.89 -6.50 13.93
CA ASP A 47 -9.22 -5.79 12.82
C ASP A 47 -7.81 -5.33 13.20
N LYS A 48 -7.62 -4.89 14.45
CA LYS A 48 -6.29 -4.56 14.99
C LYS A 48 -5.39 -5.80 15.03
N ALA A 49 -5.91 -6.94 15.51
CA ALA A 49 -5.19 -8.20 15.51
C ALA A 49 -4.84 -8.66 14.09
N ALA A 50 -5.73 -8.41 13.12
CA ALA A 50 -5.44 -8.68 11.72
C ALA A 50 -4.29 -7.82 11.17
N GLU A 51 -4.23 -6.52 11.52
CA GLU A 51 -3.07 -5.67 11.19
C GLU A 51 -1.77 -6.25 11.77
N GLU A 52 -1.75 -6.53 13.08
CA GLU A 52 -0.55 -7.03 13.77
C GLU A 52 -0.05 -8.37 13.20
N ALA A 53 -0.97 -9.29 12.88
CA ALA A 53 -0.62 -10.62 12.39
C ALA A 53 -0.15 -10.64 10.93
N ASN A 54 -0.59 -9.66 10.13
CA ASN A 54 -0.48 -9.71 8.66
C ASN A 54 0.36 -8.59 8.05
N LEU A 55 0.69 -7.52 8.78
CA LEU A 55 1.46 -6.40 8.27
C LEU A 55 2.73 -6.17 9.08
N LYS A 56 3.87 -6.07 8.39
CA LYS A 56 5.13 -5.70 9.02
C LYS A 56 5.90 -4.72 8.14
N LEU A 57 6.19 -3.53 8.65
CA LEU A 57 7.15 -2.63 8.04
C LEU A 57 8.55 -3.27 8.10
N VAL A 58 9.24 -3.31 6.95
CA VAL A 58 10.61 -3.82 6.83
C VAL A 58 11.60 -2.66 6.77
N HIS A 59 11.31 -1.67 5.93
CA HIS A 59 12.15 -0.48 5.77
C HIS A 59 11.30 0.69 5.28
N ALA A 60 11.63 1.90 5.72
CA ALA A 60 11.02 3.12 5.21
C ALA A 60 12.09 4.22 5.14
N HIS A 61 11.98 5.05 4.12
CA HIS A 61 12.90 6.15 3.85
C HIS A 61 12.14 7.36 3.34
N LYS A 62 12.55 8.54 3.82
CA LYS A 62 12.08 9.85 3.35
C LYS A 62 13.26 10.82 3.38
N GLY A 63 13.72 11.19 2.19
CA GLY A 63 14.85 12.10 2.00
C GLY A 63 14.73 12.92 0.72
N GLU A 64 15.83 13.54 0.31
CA GLU A 64 15.91 14.34 -0.91
C GLU A 64 15.70 13.51 -2.18
N ASP A 65 16.06 12.23 -2.14
CA ASP A 65 15.90 11.22 -3.20
C ASP A 65 14.48 10.62 -3.25
N GLY A 66 13.59 11.04 -2.35
CA GLY A 66 12.18 10.69 -2.38
C GLY A 66 11.71 9.90 -1.17
N MET A 67 10.54 9.27 -1.32
CA MET A 67 9.89 8.48 -0.28
C MET A 67 9.73 7.04 -0.73
N TYR A 68 10.13 6.11 0.12
CA TYR A 68 10.05 4.67 -0.12
C TYR A 68 9.57 3.94 1.13
N CYS A 69 8.72 2.93 0.95
CA CYS A 69 8.34 2.01 2.01
C CYS A 69 8.33 0.58 1.49
N HIS A 70 8.91 -0.29 2.29
CA HIS A 70 8.94 -1.73 2.13
C HIS A 70 8.22 -2.36 3.32
N TRP A 71 7.16 -3.09 3.05
CA TRP A 71 6.47 -3.88 4.05
C TRP A 71 6.25 -5.30 3.54
N ARG A 72 6.12 -6.24 4.48
CA ARG A 72 5.63 -7.59 4.22
C ARG A 72 4.17 -7.63 4.61
N GLN A 73 3.36 -8.17 3.70
CA GLN A 73 1.93 -8.32 3.89
C GLN A 73 1.51 -9.75 3.57
N LYS A 74 0.77 -10.38 4.47
CA LYS A 74 0.13 -11.67 4.21
C LYS A 74 -1.24 -11.46 3.56
N SER A 75 -1.63 -12.38 2.68
CA SER A 75 -3.03 -12.47 2.25
C SER A 75 -3.87 -13.00 3.41
N THR A 76 -5.07 -12.46 3.58
CA THR A 76 -6.08 -12.96 4.52
C THR A 76 -7.14 -13.79 3.77
N THR A 77 -8.16 -14.30 4.49
CA THR A 77 -9.32 -14.98 3.88
C THR A 77 -10.59 -14.12 3.88
N GLY A 78 -10.47 -12.84 4.27
CA GLY A 78 -11.56 -11.86 4.25
C GLY A 78 -12.27 -11.69 5.60
N GLU A 79 -11.65 -12.14 6.70
CA GLU A 79 -12.17 -12.00 8.06
C GLU A 79 -12.22 -10.55 8.53
N SER A 80 -11.35 -9.70 7.98
CA SER A 80 -11.28 -8.26 8.23
C SER A 80 -11.34 -7.51 6.91
N LYS A 81 -12.22 -6.50 6.81
CA LYS A 81 -12.27 -5.60 5.65
C LYS A 81 -11.03 -4.72 5.51
N PHE A 82 -10.26 -4.54 6.59
CA PHE A 82 -9.05 -3.71 6.58
C PHE A 82 -7.85 -4.47 6.01
N ALA A 83 -7.84 -5.80 6.16
CA ALA A 83 -6.75 -6.65 5.70
C ALA A 83 -7.13 -7.30 4.35
N PRO A 84 -6.53 -6.88 3.22
CA PRO A 84 -6.99 -7.31 1.89
C PRO A 84 -6.67 -8.78 1.61
N VAL A 85 -7.56 -9.43 0.86
CA VAL A 85 -7.37 -10.78 0.31
C VAL A 85 -6.50 -10.69 -0.93
N LEU A 86 -5.18 -10.79 -0.79
CA LEU A 86 -4.24 -10.54 -1.91
C LEU A 86 -4.30 -11.59 -3.03
N ASP A 87 -4.82 -12.79 -2.78
CA ASP A 87 -5.04 -13.81 -3.81
C ASP A 87 -6.36 -13.63 -4.58
N LYS A 88 -6.66 -12.38 -4.94
CA LYS A 88 -7.80 -12.00 -5.79
C LYS A 88 -7.35 -10.86 -6.72
N ASP A 89 -8.03 -10.75 -7.85
CA ASP A 89 -7.76 -9.71 -8.83
C ASP A 89 -8.33 -8.36 -8.32
N HIS A 90 -7.49 -7.33 -8.18
CA HIS A 90 -7.85 -5.98 -7.70
C HIS A 90 -7.41 -4.89 -8.68
N TYR A 91 -8.15 -3.80 -8.74
CA TYR A 91 -7.54 -2.55 -9.17
C TYR A 91 -6.59 -2.06 -8.07
N ILE A 92 -5.37 -1.67 -8.46
CA ILE A 92 -4.37 -1.18 -7.53
C ILE A 92 -4.32 0.33 -7.63
N PHE A 93 -4.58 0.99 -6.51
CA PHE A 93 -4.53 2.44 -6.35
C PHE A 93 -3.26 2.81 -5.62
N LEU A 94 -2.45 3.70 -6.19
CA LEU A 94 -1.27 4.25 -5.53
C LEU A 94 -1.51 5.74 -5.27
N ALA A 95 -1.55 6.12 -4.00
CA ALA A 95 -1.87 7.49 -3.59
C ALA A 95 -0.82 8.05 -2.61
N ARG A 96 -0.64 9.37 -2.64
CA ARG A 96 0.20 10.10 -1.70
C ARG A 96 -0.61 11.25 -1.11
N GLY A 97 -0.48 11.43 0.20
CA GLY A 97 -1.17 12.47 0.98
C GLY A 97 -0.30 12.87 2.16
N LYS A 98 -0.67 13.96 2.83
CA LYS A 98 0.01 14.43 4.05
C LYS A 98 -0.35 13.52 5.23
N ALA A 99 0.60 13.24 6.12
CA ALA A 99 0.29 12.52 7.36
C ALA A 99 -0.52 13.43 8.31
N ARG A 100 -1.55 12.89 8.98
CA ARG A 100 -2.40 13.68 9.89
C ARG A 100 -2.20 13.37 11.37
N ASP A 101 -2.11 12.09 11.76
CA ASP A 101 -2.10 11.65 13.16
C ASP A 101 -1.18 10.43 13.40
N GLY A 102 -0.15 10.29 12.57
CA GLY A 102 0.80 9.17 12.63
C GLY A 102 0.23 7.82 12.15
N ARG A 103 -1.09 7.70 11.96
CA ARG A 103 -1.74 6.47 11.46
C ARG A 103 -2.54 6.67 10.18
N SER A 104 -2.87 7.91 9.82
CA SER A 104 -3.67 8.25 8.64
C SER A 104 -2.98 9.22 7.68
N LEU A 105 -3.43 9.18 6.43
CA LEU A 105 -3.10 10.13 5.38
C LEU A 105 -4.31 11.00 5.06
N ASP A 106 -4.06 12.27 4.78
CA ASP A 106 -5.03 13.20 4.24
C ASP A 106 -5.34 12.90 2.77
N ILE A 107 -6.36 13.58 2.24
CA ILE A 107 -6.82 13.43 0.86
C ILE A 107 -5.65 13.62 -0.12
N HIS A 108 -5.57 12.72 -1.09
CA HIS A 108 -4.57 12.81 -2.16
C HIS A 108 -4.84 14.02 -3.06
N ASN A 109 -3.89 14.35 -3.94
CA ASN A 109 -4.11 15.45 -4.87
C ASN A 109 -5.30 15.15 -5.82
N LEU A 110 -6.17 16.14 -6.04
CA LEU A 110 -7.35 16.02 -6.91
C LEU A 110 -7.10 16.57 -8.32
N ASP A 111 -5.97 17.23 -8.55
CA ASP A 111 -5.57 17.74 -9.87
C ASP A 111 -4.96 16.60 -10.71
N PRO A 112 -5.60 16.17 -11.82
CA PRO A 112 -5.09 15.10 -12.68
C PRO A 112 -3.77 15.43 -13.39
N LEU A 113 -3.33 16.69 -13.40
CA LEU A 113 -2.05 17.11 -13.95
C LEU A 113 -0.92 17.07 -12.91
N SER A 114 -1.24 16.83 -11.64
CA SER A 114 -0.26 16.76 -10.56
C SER A 114 0.54 15.47 -10.61
N VAL A 115 1.86 15.57 -10.39
CA VAL A 115 2.74 14.40 -10.17
C VAL A 115 2.34 13.56 -8.94
N ASN A 116 1.49 14.11 -8.07
CA ASN A 116 0.94 13.44 -6.90
C ASN A 116 -0.52 13.00 -7.07
N TYR A 117 -1.08 13.11 -8.28
CA TYR A 117 -2.36 12.50 -8.60
C TYR A 117 -2.28 10.97 -8.45
N PRO A 118 -3.30 10.30 -7.90
CA PRO A 118 -3.27 8.86 -7.74
C PRO A 118 -3.08 8.13 -9.06
N TYR A 119 -2.28 7.07 -9.02
CA TYR A 119 -2.22 6.10 -10.11
C TYR A 119 -3.21 4.96 -9.84
N ILE A 120 -3.91 4.54 -10.90
CA ILE A 120 -4.84 3.41 -10.86
C ILE A 120 -4.46 2.47 -12.00
N THR A 121 -4.38 1.17 -11.73
CA THR A 121 -4.14 0.19 -12.80
C THR A 121 -5.31 0.20 -13.79
N LYS A 122 -5.03 0.06 -15.10
CA LYS A 122 -6.09 0.01 -16.13
C LYS A 122 -6.94 -1.26 -16.11
N LYS A 123 -6.44 -2.30 -15.43
CA LYS A 123 -7.07 -3.61 -15.29
C LYS A 123 -6.80 -4.13 -13.89
N LYS A 124 -7.60 -5.11 -13.46
CA LYS A 124 -7.35 -5.83 -12.22
C LYS A 124 -6.05 -6.64 -12.31
N VAL A 125 -5.35 -6.72 -11.19
CA VAL A 125 -4.09 -7.44 -11.00
C VAL A 125 -4.24 -8.28 -9.74
N ASN A 126 -3.84 -9.55 -9.79
CA ASN A 126 -3.63 -10.35 -8.59
C ASN A 126 -2.13 -10.33 -8.26
N VAL A 127 -1.80 -9.77 -7.10
CA VAL A 127 -0.43 -9.53 -6.67
C VAL A 127 0.27 -10.80 -6.15
N MET A 128 -0.47 -11.89 -5.96
CA MET A 128 0.05 -13.20 -5.58
C MET A 128 0.39 -14.09 -6.79
N LYS A 129 -0.25 -13.85 -7.95
CA LYS A 129 0.05 -14.56 -9.21
C LYS A 129 1.40 -14.10 -9.78
N ARG A 130 2.42 -14.95 -9.68
CA ARG A 130 3.72 -14.72 -10.35
C ARG A 130 3.52 -14.71 -11.87
N GLY A 131 4.01 -13.67 -12.54
CA GLY A 131 4.17 -13.67 -14.01
C GLY A 131 3.34 -12.65 -14.79
N THR A 132 2.51 -11.81 -14.15
CA THR A 132 1.88 -10.67 -14.80
C THR A 132 2.79 -9.44 -14.66
N PRO A 133 3.41 -8.92 -15.74
CA PRO A 133 4.11 -7.65 -15.69
C PRO A 133 3.10 -6.57 -15.32
N VAL A 134 3.27 -5.92 -14.16
CA VAL A 134 2.48 -4.74 -13.81
C VAL A 134 3.09 -3.56 -14.58
N PRO A 135 2.37 -2.95 -15.54
CA PRO A 135 2.90 -1.81 -16.28
C PRO A 135 3.25 -0.69 -15.29
N GLY A 136 4.51 -0.23 -15.32
CA GLY A 136 5.05 0.77 -14.38
C GLY A 136 6.02 0.24 -13.33
N PHE A 137 6.19 -1.08 -13.18
CA PHE A 137 7.17 -1.67 -12.27
C PHE A 137 8.39 -2.22 -13.05
N THR A 138 9.57 -1.64 -12.83
CA THR A 138 10.82 -2.21 -13.35
C THR A 138 11.35 -3.21 -12.32
N THR A 139 11.47 -4.47 -12.71
CA THR A 139 12.19 -5.48 -11.92
C THR A 139 13.68 -5.16 -11.98
N ILE A 140 14.25 -4.63 -10.89
CA ILE A 140 15.70 -4.49 -10.77
C ILE A 140 16.23 -5.76 -10.12
N THR A 141 16.91 -6.60 -10.89
CA THR A 141 17.67 -7.74 -10.35
C THR A 141 19.02 -7.22 -9.87
N LEU A 142 19.12 -6.87 -8.58
CA LEU A 142 20.42 -6.69 -7.95
C LEU A 142 21.03 -8.07 -7.71
N ALA A 143 22.00 -8.44 -8.55
CA ALA A 143 22.86 -9.57 -8.26
C ALA A 143 23.81 -9.15 -7.14
N ASN A 144 23.64 -9.71 -5.93
CA ASN A 144 24.81 -9.98 -5.11
C ASN A 144 24.63 -11.18 -4.16
N SER A 145 25.78 -11.77 -3.90
CA SER A 145 26.06 -13.11 -3.40
C SER A 145 25.33 -13.56 -2.14
N SER A 146 25.00 -14.85 -2.15
CA SER A 146 24.68 -15.74 -1.03
C SER A 146 23.30 -15.61 -0.35
N LYS A 147 22.46 -16.60 -0.72
CA LYS A 147 21.44 -17.30 0.08
C LYS A 147 19.99 -16.81 0.17
N TYR A 148 19.60 -15.64 -0.32
CA TYR A 148 18.17 -15.33 -0.52
C TYR A 148 17.95 -14.49 -1.77
N ARG A 149 17.26 -15.05 -2.78
CA ARG A 149 16.78 -14.26 -3.93
C ARG A 149 15.45 -13.64 -3.55
N GLU A 150 15.46 -12.39 -3.10
CA GLU A 150 14.25 -11.56 -3.05
C GLU A 150 14.19 -10.73 -4.34
N ASN A 151 13.09 -10.84 -5.09
CA ASN A 151 12.85 -9.98 -6.25
C ASN A 151 12.24 -8.67 -5.74
N TYR A 152 12.90 -7.54 -6.00
CA TYR A 152 12.41 -6.23 -5.59
C TYR A 152 11.60 -5.57 -6.71
N HIS A 153 10.47 -4.99 -6.34
CA HIS A 153 9.67 -4.10 -7.18
C HIS A 153 9.93 -2.67 -6.71
N VAL A 154 10.68 -1.88 -7.49
CA VAL A 154 11.00 -0.48 -7.18
C VAL A 154 10.19 0.41 -8.13
N LEU A 155 9.45 1.37 -7.58
CA LEU A 155 8.85 2.47 -8.32
C LEU A 155 9.84 3.64 -8.29
N ARG A 156 10.26 4.11 -9.47
CA ARG A 156 10.98 5.38 -9.64
C ARG A 156 9.97 6.48 -9.95
#